data_AF-F0G9F8-F1
#
_entry.id   AF-F0G9F8-F1
#
_cell.length_a   1.000
_cell.length_b   1.000
_cell.length_c   1.000
_cell.angle_alpha   90.00
_cell.angle_beta   90.00
_cell.angle_gamma   90.00
#
_symmetry.space_group_name_H-M   'P 1'
#
loop_
_entity.id
_entity.type
_entity.pdbx_description
1 polymer ?
#
loop_
_entity_poly.entity_id
_entity_poly.type
_entity_poly.pdbx_seq_one_letter_code
_entity_poly.pdbx_strand_id
1 'polypeptide(L)'
;MPSSPSSSERFPTLYLASQSPRRQELLQQIGVRFELLLPRADEDAEALEAELPGESADTYVQRVTVAKAEAARARLVASGRPAAPVLVADTTVTIDGAILGKPADAADALAMLTRLA
;
A
#
# COMPACT_ATOMS: atom_id res chain seq x y z
N MET A 1 -12.34 -22.24 16.84
CA MET A 1 -10.89 -21.98 16.91
C MET A 1 -10.38 -21.93 15.48
N PRO A 2 -9.96 -20.78 14.94
CA PRO A 2 -9.24 -20.81 13.66
C PRO A 2 -7.85 -21.40 13.94
N SER A 3 -7.56 -22.51 13.25
CA SER A 3 -6.31 -23.26 13.34
C SER A 3 -5.11 -22.39 12.96
N SER A 4 -4.06 -22.42 13.79
CA SER A 4 -2.76 -21.79 13.52
C SER A 4 -2.20 -22.26 12.18
N PRO A 5 -1.58 -21.37 11.36
CA PRO A 5 -0.96 -21.78 10.11
C PRO A 5 0.20 -22.72 10.38
N SER A 6 0.18 -23.92 9.79
CA SER A 6 1.29 -24.87 9.88
C SER A 6 2.50 -24.32 9.12
N SER A 7 3.69 -24.44 9.71
CA SER A 7 4.97 -23.89 9.24
C SER A 7 5.50 -24.46 7.90
N SER A 8 4.65 -25.01 7.05
CA SER A 8 5.00 -25.75 5.83
C SER A 8 4.20 -25.35 4.59
N GLU A 9 3.36 -24.31 4.63
CA GLU A 9 2.75 -23.78 3.41
C GLU A 9 3.77 -22.95 2.62
N ARG A 10 4.34 -23.56 1.59
CA ARG A 10 5.17 -22.86 0.61
C ARG A 10 4.25 -22.19 -0.41
N PHE A 11 4.24 -20.86 -0.42
CA PHE A 11 3.57 -20.09 -1.46
C PHE A 11 4.57 -19.79 -2.58
N PRO A 12 4.41 -20.38 -3.78
CA PRO A 12 5.34 -20.14 -4.89
C PRO A 12 5.22 -18.72 -5.48
N THR A 13 4.12 -18.02 -5.16
CA THR A 13 3.76 -16.70 -5.67
C THR A 13 3.08 -15.87 -4.58
N LEU A 14 3.38 -14.57 -4.54
CA LEU A 14 2.77 -13.54 -3.71
C LEU A 14 1.73 -12.75 -4.51
N TYR A 15 0.64 -12.27 -3.91
CA TYR A 15 -0.17 -11.22 -4.54
C TYR A 15 0.32 -9.83 -4.14
N LEU A 16 0.68 -9.01 -5.13
CA LEU A 16 1.04 -7.61 -4.93
C LEU A 16 -0.17 -6.71 -5.21
N ALA A 17 -0.74 -6.13 -4.17
CA ALA A 17 -1.83 -5.16 -4.27
C ALA A 17 -1.27 -3.73 -4.33
N SER A 18 -0.39 -3.46 -5.31
CA SER A 18 0.18 -2.14 -5.55
C SER A 18 0.39 -1.87 -7.04
N GLN A 19 0.01 -0.68 -7.50
CA GLN A 19 0.27 -0.22 -8.87
C GLN A 19 1.67 0.40 -9.05
N SER A 20 2.45 0.53 -7.97
CA SER A 20 3.76 1.22 -8.01
C SER A 20 4.81 0.40 -8.77
N PRO A 21 5.39 0.93 -9.87
CA PRO A 21 6.48 0.24 -10.58
C PRO A 21 7.71 0.01 -9.68
N ARG A 22 8.05 0.99 -8.83
CA ARG A 22 9.18 0.88 -7.89
C ARG A 22 9.03 -0.30 -6.92
N ARG A 23 7.81 -0.58 -6.44
CA ARG A 23 7.58 -1.72 -5.53
C ARG A 23 7.69 -3.07 -6.26
N GLN A 24 7.28 -3.11 -7.53
CA GLN A 24 7.46 -4.27 -8.39
C GLN A 24 8.96 -4.55 -8.61
N GLU A 25 9.73 -3.52 -8.95
CA GLU A 25 11.19 -3.62 -9.11
C GLU A 25 11.89 -4.11 -7.84
N LEU A 26 11.54 -3.56 -6.67
CA LEU A 26 12.12 -3.98 -5.39
C LEU A 26 11.86 -5.47 -5.08
N LEU A 27 10.64 -5.97 -5.35
CA LEU A 27 10.32 -7.39 -5.17
C LEU A 27 11.08 -8.28 -6.18
N GLN A 28 11.19 -7.84 -7.43
CA GLN A 28 11.98 -8.55 -8.45
C GLN A 28 13.46 -8.62 -8.07
N GLN A 29 14.03 -7.54 -7.52
CA GLN A 29 15.43 -7.46 -7.11
C GLN A 29 15.79 -8.50 -6.04
N ILE A 30 14.85 -8.85 -5.16
CA ILE A 30 15.03 -9.88 -4.13
C ILE A 30 14.50 -11.27 -4.55
N GLY A 31 14.13 -11.44 -5.82
CA GLY A 31 13.71 -12.73 -6.39
C GLY A 31 12.30 -13.18 -5.99
N VAL A 32 11.45 -12.29 -5.48
CA VAL A 32 10.06 -12.62 -5.12
C VAL A 32 9.20 -12.66 -6.37
N ARG A 33 8.60 -13.83 -6.63
CA ARG A 33 7.57 -13.99 -7.65
C ARG A 33 6.24 -13.45 -7.15
N PHE A 34 5.60 -12.59 -7.93
CA PHE A 34 4.30 -12.04 -7.57
C PHE A 34 3.36 -11.92 -8.77
N GLU A 35 2.07 -11.86 -8.46
CA GLU A 35 1.00 -11.48 -9.38
C GLU A 35 0.30 -10.24 -8.87
N LEU A 36 -0.13 -9.37 -9.77
CA LEU A 36 -0.86 -8.17 -9.38
C LEU A 36 -2.27 -8.51 -8.88
N LEU A 37 -2.69 -7.80 -7.83
CA LEU A 37 -4.03 -7.83 -7.26
C LEU A 37 -4.55 -6.39 -7.14
N LEU A 38 -4.82 -5.77 -8.29
CA LEU A 38 -5.20 -4.36 -8.39
C LEU A 38 -6.67 -4.12 -7.98
N PRO A 39 -7.00 -2.93 -7.47
CA PRO A 39 -8.39 -2.51 -7.28
C PRO A 39 -9.24 -2.71 -8.52
N ARG A 40 -10.49 -3.12 -8.31
CA ARG A 40 -11.50 -3.15 -9.38
C ARG A 40 -11.98 -1.73 -9.68
N ALA A 41 -12.61 -1.54 -10.84
CA ALA A 41 -13.07 -0.21 -11.27
C ALA A 41 -14.14 0.40 -10.34
N ASP A 42 -14.84 -0.42 -9.57
CA ASP A 42 -15.85 -0.03 -8.57
C ASP A 42 -15.26 0.22 -7.17
N GLU A 43 -13.95 0.00 -6.97
CA GLU A 43 -13.29 0.19 -5.68
C GLU A 43 -12.59 1.55 -5.61
N ASP A 44 -13.06 2.41 -4.71
CA ASP A 44 -12.41 3.67 -4.40
C ASP A 44 -11.21 3.45 -3.47
N ALA A 45 -10.08 3.09 -4.08
CA ALA A 45 -8.82 2.87 -3.36
C ALA A 45 -8.21 4.18 -2.83
N GLU A 46 -8.55 5.34 -3.43
CA GLU A 46 -8.02 6.64 -3.03
C GLU A 46 -8.67 7.14 -1.74
N ALA A 47 -9.95 6.82 -1.51
CA ALA A 47 -10.64 7.13 -0.26
C ALA A 47 -9.96 6.53 0.97
N LEU A 48 -9.21 5.43 0.82
CA LEU A 48 -8.45 4.82 1.93
C LEU A 48 -7.27 5.69 2.39
N GLU A 49 -6.79 6.60 1.54
CA GLU A 49 -5.62 7.46 1.77
C GLU A 49 -5.99 8.82 2.39
N ALA A 50 -7.28 9.06 2.69
CA ALA A 50 -7.73 10.31 3.29
C ALA A 50 -7.05 10.56 4.65
N GLU A 51 -6.47 11.74 4.82
CA GLU A 51 -5.88 12.20 6.08
C GLU A 51 -6.96 12.51 7.12
N LEU A 52 -6.72 12.14 8.38
CA LEU A 52 -7.60 12.49 9.49
C LEU A 52 -7.08 13.73 10.24
N PRO A 53 -7.96 14.64 10.71
CA PRO A 53 -7.52 15.82 11.45
C PRO A 53 -6.71 15.47 12.69
N GLY A 54 -5.50 16.04 12.81
CA GLY A 54 -4.61 15.83 13.96
C GLY A 54 -3.93 14.47 14.00
N GLU A 55 -4.04 13.67 12.94
CA GLU A 55 -3.36 12.39 12.84
C GLU A 55 -1.86 12.60 12.59
N SER A 56 -1.02 11.94 13.39
CA SER A 56 0.43 11.92 13.15
C SER A 56 0.76 11.07 11.93
N ALA A 57 1.83 11.39 11.22
CA ALA A 57 2.15 10.73 9.96
C ALA A 57 2.47 9.23 10.08
N ASP A 58 3.04 8.80 11.21
CA ASP A 58 3.25 7.40 11.54
C ASP A 58 1.92 6.66 11.78
N THR A 59 0.97 7.29 12.44
CA THR A 59 -0.39 6.76 12.61
C THR A 59 -1.11 6.67 11.27
N TYR A 60 -1.01 7.73 10.46
CA TYR A 60 -1.56 7.81 9.11
C TYR A 60 -1.07 6.65 8.24
N VAL A 61 0.26 6.50 8.06
CA VAL A 61 0.82 5.51 7.14
C VAL A 61 0.50 4.09 7.58
N GLN A 62 0.45 3.83 8.89
CA GLN A 62 0.05 2.53 9.44
C GLN A 62 -1.43 2.24 9.18
N ARG A 63 -2.33 3.19 9.50
CA ARG A 63 -3.77 3.07 9.27
C ARG A 63 -4.08 2.82 7.80
N VAL A 64 -3.52 3.64 6.91
CA VAL A 64 -3.72 3.51 5.46
C VAL A 64 -3.17 2.17 4.94
N THR A 65 -2.00 1.74 5.41
CA THR A 65 -1.44 0.43 5.03
C THR A 65 -2.35 -0.72 5.48
N VAL A 66 -2.89 -0.68 6.70
CA VAL A 66 -3.82 -1.70 7.21
C VAL A 66 -5.11 -1.71 6.40
N ALA A 67 -5.71 -0.55 6.14
CA ALA A 67 -6.94 -0.44 5.34
C ALA A 67 -6.75 -1.00 3.92
N LYS A 68 -5.60 -0.71 3.29
CA LYS A 68 -5.22 -1.31 2.00
C LYS A 68 -5.09 -2.82 2.09
N ALA A 69 -4.49 -3.35 3.16
CA ALA A 69 -4.32 -4.79 3.36
C ALA A 69 -5.67 -5.50 3.50
N GLU A 70 -6.59 -4.93 4.27
CA GLU A 70 -7.94 -5.44 4.47
C GLU A 70 -8.73 -5.45 3.16
N ALA A 71 -8.73 -4.34 2.42
CA ALA A 71 -9.37 -4.24 1.11
C ALA A 71 -8.78 -5.24 0.11
N ALA A 72 -7.45 -5.36 0.05
CA ALA A 72 -6.79 -6.32 -0.83
C ALA A 72 -7.10 -7.78 -0.44
N ARG A 73 -7.21 -8.08 0.86
CA ARG A 73 -7.61 -9.41 1.33
C ARG A 73 -9.05 -9.72 0.96
N ALA A 74 -9.98 -8.79 1.14
CA ALA A 74 -11.36 -8.94 0.72
C ALA A 74 -11.47 -9.17 -0.80
N ARG A 75 -10.68 -8.43 -1.59
CA ARG A 75 -10.57 -8.62 -3.05
C ARG A 75 -10.08 -10.00 -3.43
N LEU A 76 -9.03 -10.51 -2.75
CA LEU A 76 -8.53 -11.86 -3.02
C LEU A 76 -9.62 -12.90 -2.78
N VAL A 77 -10.32 -12.82 -1.64
CA VAL A 77 -11.41 -13.74 -1.30
C VAL A 77 -12.52 -13.67 -2.35
N ALA A 78 -12.95 -12.46 -2.75
CA ALA A 78 -13.99 -12.27 -3.75
C ALA A 78 -13.57 -12.77 -5.15
N SER A 79 -12.28 -12.75 -5.47
CA SER A 79 -11.78 -13.19 -6.79
C SER A 79 -11.80 -14.71 -6.99
N GLY A 80 -11.95 -15.50 -5.92
CA GLY A 80 -11.89 -16.96 -5.98
C GLY A 80 -10.51 -17.53 -6.36
N ARG A 81 -9.47 -16.69 -6.42
CA ARG A 81 -8.09 -17.13 -6.70
C ARG A 81 -7.55 -17.97 -5.53
N PRO A 82 -6.56 -18.85 -5.78
CA PRO A 82 -5.94 -19.65 -4.72
C PRO A 82 -5.42 -18.77 -3.59
N ALA A 83 -5.57 -19.24 -2.35
CA ALA A 83 -5.06 -18.55 -1.18
C ALA A 83 -3.53 -18.43 -1.26
N ALA A 84 -3.04 -17.19 -1.11
CA ALA A 84 -1.62 -16.88 -0.98
C ALA A 84 -1.47 -15.58 -0.17
N PRO A 85 -0.26 -15.26 0.32
CA PRO A 85 0.01 -13.99 0.96
C PRO A 85 -0.32 -12.82 0.02
N VAL A 86 -0.81 -11.73 0.61
CA VAL A 86 -1.07 -10.46 -0.08
C VAL A 86 -0.18 -9.40 0.55
N LEU A 87 0.52 -8.64 -0.28
CA LEU A 87 1.38 -7.55 0.15
C LEU A 87 0.84 -6.21 -0.36
N VAL A 88 0.79 -5.25 0.56
CA VAL A 88 0.52 -3.84 0.31
C VAL A 88 1.62 -3.02 0.96
N ALA A 89 1.74 -1.75 0.57
CA ALA A 89 2.58 -0.79 1.26
C ALA A 89 2.03 0.62 1.04
N ASP A 90 2.20 1.46 2.04
CA ASP A 90 2.00 2.89 1.95
C ASP A 90 3.32 3.64 2.22
N THR A 91 3.40 4.90 1.78
CA THR A 91 4.62 5.70 1.93
C THR A 91 4.21 7.15 2.03
N THR A 92 4.52 7.76 3.18
CA THR A 92 4.30 9.18 3.42
C THR A 92 5.64 9.90 3.56
N VAL A 93 5.67 11.18 3.19
CA VAL A 93 6.83 12.07 3.36
C VAL A 93 6.42 13.15 4.35
N THR A 94 7.30 13.46 5.31
CA THR A 94 7.02 14.49 6.31
C THR A 94 8.15 15.49 6.44
N ILE A 95 7.79 16.72 6.79
CA ILE A 95 8.73 17.77 7.18
C ILE A 95 8.11 18.56 8.34
N ASP A 96 8.88 18.73 9.43
CA ASP A 96 8.44 19.42 10.65
C ASP A 96 7.10 18.90 11.21
N GLY A 97 6.83 17.60 11.04
CA GLY A 97 5.59 16.95 11.49
C GLY A 97 4.38 17.09 10.54
N ALA A 98 4.51 17.83 9.44
CA ALA A 98 3.47 17.93 8.41
C ALA A 98 3.67 16.88 7.31
N ILE A 99 2.59 16.22 6.89
CA ILE A 99 2.58 15.33 5.72
C ILE A 99 2.69 16.18 4.46
N LEU A 100 3.61 15.80 3.57
CA LEU A 100 3.71 16.34 2.22
C LEU A 100 2.90 15.43 1.28
N GLY A 101 1.69 15.89 0.95
CA GLY A 101 0.82 15.24 -0.03
C GLY A 101 1.29 15.45 -1.48
N LYS A 102 0.39 15.23 -2.43
CA LYS A 102 0.64 15.59 -3.84
C LYS A 102 0.56 17.11 -3.97
N PRO A 103 1.49 17.76 -4.70
CA PRO A 103 1.40 19.20 -4.92
C PRO A 103 0.14 19.53 -5.73
N ALA A 104 -0.55 20.61 -5.35
CA ALA A 104 -1.75 21.06 -6.05
C ALA A 104 -1.42 21.63 -7.44
N ASP A 105 -0.26 22.28 -7.58
CA ASP A 105 0.23 22.88 -8.82
C ASP A 105 1.77 22.94 -8.87
N ALA A 106 2.31 23.51 -9.94
CA ALA A 106 3.75 23.63 -10.13
C ALA A 106 4.44 24.57 -9.12
N ALA A 107 3.74 25.60 -8.64
CA ALA A 107 4.28 26.53 -7.66
C ALA A 107 4.36 25.86 -6.28
N ASP A 108 3.32 25.10 -5.92
CA ASP A 108 3.29 24.27 -4.71
C ASP A 108 4.37 23.18 -4.76
N ALA A 109 4.56 22.52 -5.91
CA ALA A 109 5.65 21.56 -6.11
C ALA A 109 7.03 22.20 -5.88
N LEU A 110 7.27 23.40 -6.42
CA LEU A 110 8.52 24.13 -6.21
C LEU A 110 8.71 24.50 -4.73
N ALA A 111 7.65 24.96 -4.07
CA ALA A 111 7.69 25.28 -2.64
C ALA A 111 8.00 24.05 -1.79
N MET A 112 7.34 22.92 -2.05
CA MET A 112 7.61 21.64 -1.39
C MET A 112 9.07 21.19 -1.60
N LEU A 113 9.56 21.22 -2.84
CA LEU A 113 10.95 20.84 -3.14
C LEU A 113 11.97 21.76 -2.49
N THR A 114 11.71 23.07 -2.45
CA THR A 114 12.59 24.06 -1.80
C THR A 114 12.68 23.82 -0.29
N ARG A 115 11.60 23.34 0.34
CA ARG A 115 11.61 22.96 1.76
C ARG A 115 12.45 21.70 2.04
N LEU A 116 12.67 20.84 1.05
CA LEU A 116 13.46 19.61 1.18
C LEU A 116 14.96 19.78 0.89
N ALA A 117 15.37 20.95 0.41
CA ALA A 117 16.75 21.29 0.03
C ALA A 117 17.57 21.75 1.24
#